data_AF-A0A923V2F8-F1
#
_entry.id   AF-A0A923V2F8-F1
#
_cell.length_a   1.000
_cell.length_b   1.000
_cell.length_c   1.000
_cell.angle_alpha   90.00
_cell.angle_beta   90.00
_cell.angle_gamma   90.00
#
_symmetry.space_group_name_H-M   'P 1'
#
loop_
_entity.id
_entity.type
_entity.pdbx_description
1 polymer ?
#
loop_
_entity_poly.entity_id
_entity_poly.type
_entity_poly.pdbx_seq_one_letter_code
_entity_poly.pdbx_strand_id
1 'polypeptide(L)'
;MRKPNDVSVKDAISKMLDVYRLRKKFDETSIVAMWPEIMGIAVANRTKQIYIYDKKLFIRLESSVIKNELLMVRQGIIQKLNEKAGTEVISEIVFL
;
A
#
# COMPACT_ATOMS: atom_id res chain seq x y z
N MET A 1 28.99 13.28 36.46
CA MET A 1 28.52 12.24 35.52
C MET A 1 26.99 12.33 35.42
N ARG A 2 26.41 12.62 34.26
CA ARG A 2 24.95 12.62 34.06
C ARG A 2 24.61 11.82 32.80
N LYS A 3 23.99 10.65 32.99
CA LYS A 3 22.98 10.09 32.10
C LYS A 3 21.89 9.56 33.03
N PRO A 4 20.63 9.89 32.76
CA PRO A 4 19.78 8.84 32.22
C PRO A 4 18.89 9.34 31.10
N ASN A 5 18.75 8.51 30.07
CA ASN A 5 17.77 8.66 29.00
C ASN A 5 16.36 8.39 29.56
N ASP A 6 15.85 9.27 30.42
CA ASP A 6 14.47 9.20 30.93
C ASP A 6 13.52 9.69 29.85
N VAL A 7 13.36 8.89 28.80
CA VAL A 7 12.23 9.05 27.88
C VAL A 7 11.00 8.68 28.69
N SER A 8 10.09 9.64 28.91
CA SER A 8 8.85 9.33 29.61
C SER A 8 8.13 8.22 28.83
N VAL A 9 7.42 7.33 29.54
CA VAL A 9 6.64 6.25 28.88
C VAL A 9 5.72 6.82 27.80
N LYS A 10 5.17 8.03 28.04
CA LYS A 10 4.38 8.78 27.06
C LYS A 10 5.17 9.12 25.79
N ASP A 11 6.40 9.60 25.91
CA ASP A 11 7.25 9.96 24.78
C ASP A 11 7.71 8.71 24.00
N ALA A 12 7.98 7.61 24.71
CA ALA A 12 8.33 6.34 24.10
C ALA A 12 7.15 5.75 23.29
N ILE A 13 5.94 5.77 23.86
CA ILE A 13 4.71 5.35 23.17
C ILE A 13 4.42 6.25 21.97
N SER A 14 4.57 7.56 22.11
CA SER A 14 4.32 8.51 21.02
C SER A 14 5.27 8.26 19.84
N LYS A 15 6.58 8.12 20.12
CA LYS A 15 7.58 7.78 19.11
C LYS A 15 7.31 6.43 18.45
N MET A 16 6.91 5.43 19.22
CA MET A 16 6.54 4.12 18.69
C MET A 16 5.36 4.23 17.72
N LEU A 17 4.28 4.92 18.09
CA LEU A 17 3.12 5.15 17.22
C LEU A 17 3.50 5.89 15.93
N ASP A 18 4.40 6.87 16.01
CA ASP A 18 4.89 7.60 14.84
C ASP A 18 5.71 6.70 13.91
N VAL A 19 6.57 5.84 14.46
CA VAL A 19 7.31 4.83 13.67
C VAL A 19 6.36 3.87 12.96
N TYR A 20 5.30 3.40 13.62
CA TYR A 20 4.28 2.56 12.97
C TYR A 20 3.56 3.28 11.83
N ARG A 21 3.18 4.54 12.04
CA ARG A 21 2.54 5.37 11.00
C ARG A 21 3.46 5.60 9.81
N LEU A 22 4.74 5.87 10.06
CA LEU A 22 5.77 6.04 9.03
C LEU A 22 5.97 4.75 8.23
N ARG A 23 6.10 3.60 8.90
CA ARG A 23 6.19 2.30 8.24
C ARG A 23 4.97 2.02 7.36
N LYS A 24 3.76 2.22 7.90
CA LYS A 24 2.53 2.06 7.12
C LYS A 24 2.52 2.92 5.85
N LYS A 25 2.84 4.21 5.96
CA LYS A 25 2.91 5.12 4.79
C LYS A 25 3.99 4.71 3.79
N PHE A 26 5.12 4.23 4.28
CA PHE A 26 6.21 3.73 3.43
C PHE A 26 5.77 2.50 2.64
N ASP A 27 5.12 1.53 3.30
CA ASP A 27 4.62 0.32 2.66
C ASP A 27 3.54 0.65 1.61
N GLU A 28 2.62 1.57 1.95
CA GLU A 28 1.59 2.04 1.03
C GLU A 28 2.18 2.71 -0.22
N THR A 29 3.17 3.59 -0.03
CA THR A 29 3.83 4.31 -1.14
C THR A 29 4.66 3.35 -2.00
N SER A 30 5.35 2.40 -1.38
CA SER A 30 6.17 1.40 -2.07
C SER A 30 5.30 0.52 -2.97
N ILE A 31 4.13 0.09 -2.49
CA ILE A 31 3.20 -0.70 -3.32
C ILE A 31 2.69 0.08 -4.52
N VAL A 32 2.31 1.34 -4.33
CA VAL A 32 1.89 2.20 -5.45
C VAL A 32 3.00 2.32 -6.50
N ALA A 33 4.26 2.47 -6.07
CA ALA A 33 5.41 2.54 -6.97
C ALA A 33 5.67 1.22 -7.71
N MET A 34 5.34 0.07 -7.13
CA MET A 34 5.51 -1.25 -7.75
C MET A 34 4.41 -1.62 -8.76
N TRP A 35 3.32 -0.85 -8.81
CA TRP A 35 2.17 -1.12 -9.68
C TRP A 35 2.52 -1.32 -11.16
N PRO A 36 3.37 -0.48 -11.80
CA PRO A 36 3.72 -0.65 -13.21
C PRO A 36 4.51 -1.93 -13.49
N GLU A 37 5.31 -2.40 -12.53
CA GLU A 37 6.07 -3.64 -12.68
C GLU A 37 5.16 -4.87 -12.58
N ILE A 38 4.15 -4.81 -11.71
CA ILE A 38 3.23 -5.95 -11.48
C ILE A 38 2.19 -6.06 -12.60
N MET A 39 1.68 -4.92 -13.07
CA MET A 39 0.59 -4.89 -14.05
C MET A 39 1.03 -4.59 -15.48
N GLY A 40 2.26 -4.14 -15.66
CA GLY A 40 2.77 -3.65 -16.94
C GLY A 40 2.39 -2.19 -17.21
N ILE A 41 3.22 -1.55 -18.04
CA ILE A 41 3.13 -0.12 -18.40
C ILE A 41 1.77 0.21 -19.03
N ALA A 42 1.19 -0.71 -19.81
CA ALA A 42 -0.09 -0.49 -20.49
C ALA A 42 -1.27 -0.27 -19.53
N VAL A 43 -1.32 -1.03 -18.42
CA VAL A 43 -2.37 -0.89 -17.39
C VAL A 43 -2.07 0.31 -16.50
N ALA A 44 -0.80 0.51 -16.15
CA ALA A 44 -0.36 1.65 -15.34
C ALA A 44 -0.72 3.00 -16.01
N ASN A 45 -0.46 3.15 -17.30
CA ASN A 45 -0.76 4.38 -18.04
C ASN A 45 -2.26 4.71 -18.09
N ARG A 46 -3.14 3.72 -17.92
CA ARG A 46 -4.60 3.88 -17.90
C ARG A 46 -5.17 3.93 -16.48
N THR A 47 -4.29 3.88 -15.48
CA THR A 47 -4.63 4.05 -14.07
C THR A 47 -4.57 5.54 -13.73
N LYS A 48 -5.73 6.17 -13.58
CA LYS A 48 -5.84 7.60 -13.23
C LYS A 48 -5.43 7.89 -11.80
N GLN A 49 -5.72 6.96 -10.91
CA GLN A 49 -5.49 7.12 -9.48
C GLN A 49 -5.29 5.75 -8.85
N ILE A 50 -4.30 5.65 -7.98
CA ILE A 50 -4.03 4.47 -7.18
C ILE A 50 -3.57 4.91 -5.79
N TYR A 51 -4.16 4.34 -4.75
CA TYR A 51 -3.76 4.59 -3.37
C TYR A 51 -4.23 3.46 -2.48
N ILE A 52 -3.61 3.35 -1.31
CA ILE A 52 -4.04 2.40 -0.28
C ILE A 52 -4.67 3.19 0.86
N TYR A 53 -5.80 2.69 1.34
CA TYR A 53 -6.42 3.16 2.55
C TYR A 53 -7.05 1.98 3.28
N ASP A 54 -6.79 1.87 4.58
CA ASP A 54 -7.35 0.83 5.44
C ASP A 54 -7.18 -0.60 4.88
N LYS A 55 -5.95 -0.94 4.45
CA LYS A 55 -5.61 -2.21 3.79
C LYS A 55 -6.40 -2.50 2.50
N LYS A 56 -7.00 -1.51 1.87
CA LYS A 56 -7.66 -1.64 0.57
C LYS A 56 -6.93 -0.83 -0.49
N LEU A 57 -6.69 -1.44 -1.64
CA LEU A 57 -6.11 -0.78 -2.79
C LEU A 57 -7.24 -0.18 -3.63
N PHE A 58 -7.30 1.13 -3.71
CA PHE A 58 -8.26 1.86 -4.51
C PHE A 58 -7.65 2.18 -5.86
N ILE A 59 -8.36 1.85 -6.94
CA ILE A 59 -7.89 2.03 -8.31
C ILE A 59 -8.98 2.71 -9.13
N ARG A 60 -8.63 3.82 -9.78
CA ARG A 60 -9.46 4.46 -10.82
C ARG A 60 -8.85 4.19 -12.18
N LEU A 61 -9.62 3.58 -13.07
CA LEU A 61 -9.21 3.26 -14.44
C LEU A 61 -10.02 4.06 -15.44
N GLU A 62 -9.44 4.37 -16.60
CA GLU A 62 -10.16 5.03 -17.68
C GLU A 62 -11.06 4.07 -18.48
N SER A 63 -10.67 2.80 -18.58
CA SER A 63 -11.32 1.82 -19.44
C SER A 63 -12.14 0.81 -18.63
N SER A 64 -13.42 0.72 -18.95
CA SER A 64 -14.33 -0.29 -18.39
C SER A 64 -13.93 -1.73 -18.76
N VAL A 65 -13.28 -1.93 -19.91
CA VAL A 65 -12.78 -3.24 -20.35
C VAL A 65 -11.66 -3.71 -19.43
N ILE A 66 -10.67 -2.85 -19.18
CA ILE A 66 -9.56 -3.15 -18.27
C ILE A 66 -10.05 -3.36 -16.85
N LYS A 67 -11.04 -2.57 -16.39
CA LYS A 67 -11.67 -2.78 -15.08
C LYS A 67 -12.25 -4.20 -14.96
N ASN A 68 -12.93 -4.70 -15.97
CA ASN A 68 -13.50 -6.05 -15.97
C ASN A 68 -12.42 -7.14 -15.97
N GLU A 69 -11.37 -6.99 -16.79
CA GLU A 69 -10.24 -7.92 -16.80
C GLU A 69 -9.56 -7.99 -15.43
N LEU A 70 -9.30 -6.83 -14.81
CA LEU A 70 -8.68 -6.76 -13.48
C LEU A 70 -9.57 -7.31 -12.37
N LEU A 71 -10.89 -7.16 -12.48
CA LEU A 71 -11.83 -7.77 -11.54
C LEU A 71 -11.72 -9.30 -11.54
N MET A 72 -11.54 -9.92 -12.71
CA MET A 72 -11.39 -11.37 -12.84
C MET A 72 -10.10 -11.88 -12.18
N VAL A 73 -9.02 -11.11 -12.25
CA VAL A 73 -7.70 -11.51 -11.72
C VAL A 73 -7.34 -10.87 -10.37
N ARG A 74 -8.25 -10.12 -9.74
CA ARG A 74 -8.00 -9.28 -8.56
C ARG A 74 -7.32 -10.03 -7.40
N GLN A 75 -7.67 -11.29 -7.17
CA GLN A 75 -7.09 -12.08 -6.08
C GLN A 75 -5.61 -12.38 -6.33
N GLY A 76 -5.25 -12.71 -7.57
CA GLY A 76 -3.84 -12.91 -7.95
C GLY A 76 -3.03 -11.60 -7.88
N ILE A 77 -3.66 -10.46 -8.13
CA ILE A 77 -3.03 -9.14 -7.97
C ILE A 77 -2.71 -8.89 -6.48
N ILE A 78 -3.69 -9.08 -5.59
CA ILE A 78 -3.50 -8.92 -4.14
C ILE A 78 -2.35 -9.79 -3.65
N GLN A 79 -2.34 -11.06 -4.06
CA GLN A 79 -1.30 -12.01 -3.68
C GLN A 79 0.09 -11.53 -4.11
N LYS A 80 0.28 -11.18 -5.39
CA LYS A 80 1.57 -10.70 -5.91
C LYS A 80 2.04 -9.42 -5.22
N LEU A 81 1.14 -8.49 -4.92
CA LEU A 81 1.48 -7.24 -4.23
C LEU A 81 1.98 -7.51 -2.81
N ASN A 82 1.28 -8.36 -2.06
CA ASN A 82 1.68 -8.72 -0.69
C ASN A 82 2.96 -9.56 -0.65
N GLU A 83 3.12 -10.51 -1.58
CA GLU A 83 4.36 -11.29 -1.73
C GLU A 83 5.56 -10.38 -1.93
N LYS A 84 5.41 -9.36 -2.78
CA LYS A 84 6.48 -8.41 -3.07
C LYS A 84 6.72 -7.40 -1.94
N ALA A 85 5.68 -7.04 -1.20
CA ALA A 85 5.80 -6.23 0.02
C ALA A 85 6.42 -7.01 1.20
N GLY A 86 6.44 -8.35 1.15
CA GLY A 86 6.90 -9.20 2.24
C GLY A 86 5.97 -9.19 3.46
N THR A 87 4.80 -8.58 3.37
CA THR A 87 3.80 -8.49 4.44
C THR A 87 2.41 -8.28 3.85
N GLU A 88 1.37 -8.53 4.64
CA GLU A 88 -0.02 -8.37 4.23
C GLU A 88 -0.45 -6.90 4.35
N VAL A 89 -0.26 -6.15 3.26
CA VAL A 89 -0.61 -4.73 3.16
C VAL A 89 -2.00 -4.54 2.54
N ILE A 90 -2.39 -5.40 1.61
CA ILE A 90 -3.66 -5.31 0.87
C ILE A 90 -4.52 -6.53 1.16
N SER A 91 -5.76 -6.29 1.53
CA SER A 91 -6.81 -7.30 1.75
C SER A 91 -7.88 -7.29 0.66
N GLU A 92 -8.06 -6.15 -0.02
CA GLU A 92 -9.12 -5.96 -1.00
C GLU A 92 -8.70 -4.94 -2.08
N ILE A 93 -9.21 -5.10 -3.29
CA ILE A 93 -9.12 -4.10 -4.36
C ILE A 93 -10.50 -3.49 -4.60
N VAL A 94 -10.57 -2.17 -4.53
CA VAL A 94 -11.78 -1.38 -4.79
C VAL A 94 -11.58 -0.59 -6.08
N PHE A 95 -12.41 -0.88 -7.09
CA PHE A 95 -12.41 -0.14 -8.36
C PHE A 95 -13.40 1.01 -8.30
N LEU A 96 -12.88 2.24 -8.32
CA LEU A 96 -13.64 3.50 -8.29
C LEU A 96 -14.43 3.76 -9.59
#